data_AF-A0A661V4T5-F1
#
_entry.id   AF-A0A661V4T5-F1
#
_cell.length_a   1.000
_cell.length_b   1.000
_cell.length_c   1.000
_cell.angle_alpha   90.00
_cell.angle_beta   90.00
_cell.angle_gamma   90.00
#
_symmetry.space_group_name_H-M   'P 1'
#
loop_
_entity.id
_entity.type
_entity.pdbx_description
1 polymer ?
#
loop_
_entity_poly.entity_id
_entity_poly.type
_entity_poly.pdbx_seq_one_letter_code
_entity_poly.pdbx_strand_id
1 'polypeptide(L)'
;MSDDKLSYDELRQRLEQAEAALAALRRGEVDLLMGADGPLVVRLKSLVEENEQLARQWQATFDAANDAIWVLDDEHRILQSNRTAERFFGKPQQEMIGRYCWEIVHGTDEPIPGCPILRAKQSLGRERMELPIGDRWFEVTVDPILDGEGSYAGAVHIV
;
A
#
# COMPACT_ATOMS: atom_id res chain seq x y z
N MET A 1 -2.41 -13.01 -57.82
CA MET A 1 -3.08 -12.57 -56.58
C MET A 1 -3.49 -13.84 -55.87
N SER A 2 -2.70 -14.27 -54.88
CA SER A 2 -2.88 -15.54 -54.17
C SER A 2 -4.06 -15.40 -53.21
N ASP A 3 -5.05 -16.27 -53.38
CA ASP A 3 -6.23 -16.39 -52.52
C ASP A 3 -5.77 -17.08 -51.24
N ASP A 4 -5.49 -16.29 -50.18
CA ASP A 4 -5.04 -16.77 -48.88
C ASP A 4 -6.23 -17.39 -48.12
N LYS A 5 -6.69 -18.55 -48.62
CA LYS A 5 -7.75 -19.32 -47.97
C LYS A 5 -7.15 -20.07 -46.79
N LEU A 6 -7.49 -19.63 -45.58
CA LEU A 6 -7.20 -20.37 -44.36
C LEU A 6 -7.58 -21.85 -44.52
N SER A 7 -6.71 -22.74 -44.05
CA SER A 7 -6.97 -24.17 -44.01
C SER A 7 -8.20 -24.47 -43.13
N TYR A 8 -8.92 -25.55 -43.43
CA TYR A 8 -10.01 -26.03 -42.58
C TYR A 8 -9.57 -26.23 -41.13
N ASP A 9 -8.34 -26.71 -40.93
CA ASP A 9 -7.77 -26.92 -39.59
C ASP A 9 -7.53 -25.59 -38.85
N GLU A 10 -7.09 -24.54 -39.56
CA GLU A 10 -6.92 -23.20 -38.99
C GLU A 10 -8.26 -22.57 -38.62
N LEU A 11 -9.29 -22.73 -39.46
CA LEU A 11 -10.64 -22.25 -39.17
C LEU A 11 -11.22 -22.94 -37.93
N ARG A 12 -11.02 -24.26 -37.82
CA ARG A 12 -11.45 -25.04 -36.66
C ARG A 12 -10.75 -24.58 -35.38
N GLN A 13 -9.43 -24.37 -35.45
CA GLN A 13 -8.64 -23.92 -34.30
C GLN A 13 -9.06 -22.50 -33.85
N ARG A 14 -9.33 -21.59 -34.78
CA ARG A 14 -9.85 -20.25 -34.47
C ARG A 14 -11.24 -20.30 -33.82
N LEU A 15 -12.11 -21.17 -34.29
CA LEU A 15 -13.45 -21.35 -33.70
C LEU A 15 -13.36 -21.87 -32.27
N GLU A 16 -12.56 -22.92 -32.04
CA GLU A 16 -12.35 -23.50 -30.70
C GLU A 16 -11.78 -22.45 -29.72
N GLN A 17 -10.82 -21.60 -30.16
CA GLN A 17 -10.29 -20.50 -29.37
C GLN A 17 -11.35 -19.44 -29.04
N ALA A 18 -12.19 -19.05 -30.00
CA ALA A 18 -13.26 -18.07 -29.80
C ALA A 18 -14.34 -18.59 -28.84
N GLU A 19 -14.74 -19.86 -28.95
CA GLU A 19 -15.71 -20.49 -28.05
C GLU A 19 -15.18 -20.58 -26.61
N ALA A 20 -13.92 -20.96 -26.43
CA ALA A 20 -13.29 -20.99 -25.11
C ALA A 20 -13.24 -19.59 -24.46
N ALA A 21 -12.88 -18.56 -25.24
CA ALA A 21 -12.84 -17.18 -24.77
C ALA A 21 -14.23 -16.66 -24.37
N LEU A 22 -15.27 -16.94 -25.16
CA LEU A 22 -16.65 -16.58 -24.84
C LEU A 22 -17.19 -17.33 -23.62
N ALA A 23 -16.82 -18.60 -23.44
CA ALA A 23 -17.19 -19.37 -22.27
C ALA A 23 -16.55 -18.80 -21.00
N ALA A 24 -15.28 -18.36 -21.08
CA ALA A 24 -14.59 -17.70 -19.99
C ALA A 24 -15.23 -16.33 -19.63
N LEU A 25 -15.63 -15.54 -20.63
CA LEU A 25 -16.40 -14.30 -20.44
C LEU A 25 -17.73 -14.55 -19.71
N ARG A 26 -18.47 -15.60 -20.10
CA ARG A 26 -19.72 -15.99 -19.42
C ARG A 26 -19.51 -16.44 -17.99
N ARG A 27 -18.36 -17.07 -17.68
CA ARG A 27 -17.99 -17.46 -16.32
C ARG A 27 -17.40 -16.31 -15.49
N GLY A 28 -17.18 -15.13 -16.09
CA GLY A 28 -16.53 -13.99 -15.43
C GLY A 28 -15.02 -14.14 -15.25
N GLU A 29 -14.40 -15.11 -15.90
CA GLU A 29 -12.94 -15.31 -15.89
C GLU A 29 -12.21 -14.31 -16.81
N VAL A 30 -12.96 -13.65 -17.69
CA VAL A 30 -12.52 -12.63 -18.64
C VAL A 30 -13.52 -11.49 -18.60
N ASP A 31 -13.06 -10.24 -18.66
CA ASP A 31 -13.94 -9.07 -18.61
C ASP A 31 -14.24 -8.48 -19.99
N LEU A 32 -13.28 -8.59 -20.91
CA LEU A 32 -13.38 -7.98 -22.24
C LEU A 32 -12.61 -8.81 -23.27
N LEU A 33 -13.21 -8.91 -24.46
CA LEU A 33 -12.57 -9.42 -25.67
C LEU A 33 -12.47 -8.28 -26.69
N MET A 34 -11.27 -7.96 -27.16
CA MET A 34 -11.05 -6.96 -28.22
C MET A 34 -10.21 -7.56 -29.36
N GLY A 35 -10.54 -7.22 -30.61
CA GLY A 35 -9.71 -7.57 -31.79
C GLY A 35 -10.50 -8.25 -32.91
N ALA A 36 -10.23 -7.84 -34.16
CA ALA A 36 -10.81 -8.44 -35.36
C ALA A 36 -10.05 -9.69 -35.84
N ASP A 37 -8.75 -9.79 -35.52
CA ASP A 37 -7.84 -10.85 -36.01
C ASP A 37 -7.48 -11.90 -34.94
N GLY A 38 -8.01 -11.76 -33.73
CA GLY A 38 -7.80 -12.67 -32.61
C GLY A 38 -8.27 -12.07 -31.28
N PRO A 39 -8.61 -12.90 -30.28
CA PRO A 39 -9.11 -12.41 -29.00
C PRO A 39 -7.97 -11.84 -28.13
N LEU A 40 -7.96 -10.52 -27.91
CA LEU A 40 -7.25 -9.91 -26.78
C LEU A 40 -8.14 -10.02 -25.54
N VAL A 41 -7.66 -10.76 -24.55
CA VAL A 41 -8.35 -11.01 -23.28
C VAL A 41 -7.86 -10.02 -22.23
N VAL A 42 -8.76 -9.22 -21.66
CA VAL A 42 -8.45 -8.31 -20.54
C VAL A 42 -9.20 -8.76 -19.28
N ARG A 43 -8.48 -8.86 -18.16
CA ARG A 43 -9.03 -9.04 -16.81
C ARG A 43 -8.80 -7.75 -16.01
N LEU A 44 -9.84 -6.94 -15.86
CA LEU A 44 -9.79 -5.68 -15.11
C LEU A 44 -10.54 -5.81 -13.78
N LYS A 45 -11.74 -6.39 -13.76
CA LYS A 45 -12.57 -6.48 -12.56
C LYS A 45 -11.89 -7.32 -11.49
N SER A 46 -11.41 -8.51 -11.84
CA SER A 46 -10.76 -9.39 -10.86
C SER A 46 -9.50 -8.76 -10.27
N LEU A 47 -8.73 -8.02 -11.07
CA LEU A 47 -7.55 -7.29 -10.57
C LEU A 47 -7.93 -6.14 -9.63
N VAL A 48 -9.00 -5.40 -9.94
CA VAL A 48 -9.52 -4.34 -9.07
C VAL A 48 -10.06 -4.92 -7.77
N GLU A 49 -10.88 -5.98 -7.84
CA GLU A 49 -11.44 -6.67 -6.68
C GLU A 49 -10.36 -7.25 -5.78
N GLU A 50 -9.32 -7.87 -6.36
CA GLU A 50 -8.17 -8.38 -5.64
C GLU A 50 -7.40 -7.24 -4.94
N ASN A 51 -7.14 -6.14 -5.65
CA ASN A 51 -6.45 -4.99 -5.07
C ASN A 51 -7.27 -4.36 -3.92
N GLU A 52 -8.58 -4.18 -4.10
CA GLU A 52 -9.45 -3.70 -3.02
C GLU A 52 -9.47 -4.66 -1.83
N GLN A 53 -9.46 -5.97 -2.08
CA GLN A 53 -9.42 -6.97 -1.03
C GLN A 53 -8.10 -6.91 -0.25
N LEU A 54 -6.97 -6.78 -0.94
CA LEU A 54 -5.66 -6.59 -0.33
C LEU A 54 -5.60 -5.30 0.47
N ALA A 55 -6.13 -4.19 -0.06
CA ALA A 55 -6.20 -2.91 0.66
C ALA A 55 -7.04 -3.02 1.94
N ARG A 56 -8.21 -3.69 1.88
CA ARG A 56 -9.05 -3.95 3.06
C ARG A 56 -8.33 -4.81 4.10
N GLN A 57 -7.64 -5.88 3.67
CA GLN A 57 -6.89 -6.75 4.57
C GLN A 57 -5.71 -6.03 5.22
N TRP A 58 -4.99 -5.23 4.45
CA TRP A 58 -3.89 -4.40 4.95
C TRP A 58 -4.40 -3.41 6.01
N GLN A 59 -5.46 -2.65 5.70
CA GLN A 59 -6.03 -1.69 6.65
C GLN A 59 -6.55 -2.38 7.91
N ALA A 60 -7.23 -3.53 7.77
CA ALA A 60 -7.73 -4.28 8.92
C ALA A 60 -6.60 -4.78 9.82
N THR A 61 -5.48 -5.23 9.24
CA THR A 61 -4.29 -5.66 9.99
C THR A 61 -3.63 -4.49 10.71
N PHE A 62 -3.49 -3.36 10.01
CA PHE A 62 -2.90 -2.13 10.55
C PHE A 62 -3.73 -1.55 11.71
N ASP A 63 -5.06 -1.54 11.56
CA ASP A 63 -6.02 -1.08 12.58
C ASP A 63 -6.17 -2.02 13.78
N ALA A 64 -5.80 -3.30 13.63
CA ALA A 64 -5.91 -4.29 14.71
C ALA A 64 -4.75 -4.23 15.71
N ALA A 65 -3.65 -3.55 15.37
CA ALA A 65 -2.52 -3.38 16.27
C ALA A 65 -2.90 -2.56 17.52
N ASN A 66 -2.42 -2.98 18.69
CA ASN A 66 -2.67 -2.31 19.97
C ASN A 66 -1.75 -1.11 20.22
N ASP A 67 -0.70 -0.96 19.43
CA ASP A 67 0.22 0.18 19.49
C ASP A 67 -0.26 1.27 18.53
N ALA A 68 0.09 2.52 18.83
CA ALA A 68 -0.15 3.64 17.93
C ALA A 68 0.92 3.62 16.82
N ILE A 69 0.50 3.44 15.57
CA ILE A 69 1.42 3.26 14.45
C ILE A 69 1.17 4.31 13.36
N TRP A 70 2.26 4.92 12.90
CA TRP A 70 2.30 5.74 11.70
C TRP A 70 3.28 5.22 10.67
N VAL A 71 2.95 5.43 9.40
CA VAL A 71 3.91 5.40 8.30
C VAL A 71 4.23 6.83 7.92
N LEU A 72 5.52 7.14 7.84
CA LEU A 72 6.05 8.45 7.53
C LEU A 72 6.73 8.45 6.15
N ASP A 73 6.69 9.58 5.45
CA ASP A 73 7.52 9.83 4.26
C ASP A 73 8.98 10.15 4.62
N ASP A 74 9.80 10.39 3.61
CA ASP A 74 11.23 10.71 3.74
C ASP A 74 11.50 12.10 4.37
N GLU A 75 10.47 12.96 4.40
CA GLU A 75 10.45 14.20 5.19
C GLU A 75 9.85 14.05 6.59
N HIS A 76 9.47 12.84 7.01
CA HIS A 76 8.86 12.51 8.30
C HIS A 76 7.42 13.01 8.49
N ARG A 77 6.71 13.32 7.40
CA ARG A 77 5.28 13.62 7.44
C ARG A 77 4.47 12.33 7.45
N ILE A 78 3.34 12.37 8.12
CA ILE A 78 2.48 11.19 8.27
C ILE A 78 1.78 10.90 6.94
N LEU A 79 2.05 9.71 6.38
CA LEU A 79 1.35 9.16 5.22
C LEU A 79 0.14 8.31 5.62
N GLN A 80 0.26 7.57 6.72
CA GLN A 80 -0.78 6.71 7.26
C GLN A 80 -0.76 6.73 8.79
N SER A 81 -1.95 6.58 9.39
CA SER A 81 -2.13 6.45 10.83
C SER A 81 -3.13 5.33 11.08
N ASN A 82 -2.83 4.41 12.02
CA ASN A 82 -3.78 3.38 12.38
C ASN A 82 -4.87 3.93 13.34
N ARG A 83 -5.96 3.17 13.46
CA ARG A 83 -7.06 3.50 14.38
C ARG A 83 -6.64 3.67 15.83
N THR A 84 -5.61 2.96 16.28
CA THR A 84 -5.11 3.05 17.64
C THR A 84 -4.44 4.39 17.90
N ALA A 85 -3.63 4.89 16.97
CA ALA A 85 -3.05 6.23 17.04
C ALA A 85 -4.14 7.31 17.09
N GLU A 86 -5.20 7.20 16.28
CA GLU A 86 -6.32 8.15 16.32
C GLU A 86 -6.98 8.22 17.71
N ARG A 87 -7.22 7.05 18.32
CA ARG A 87 -7.78 6.95 19.67
C ARG A 87 -6.83 7.48 20.74
N PHE A 88 -5.55 7.18 20.61
CA PHE A 88 -4.53 7.55 21.59
C PHE A 88 -4.30 9.06 21.62
N PHE A 89 -4.21 9.69 20.44
CA PHE A 89 -3.95 11.13 20.30
C PHE A 89 -5.23 11.96 20.20
N GLY A 90 -6.40 11.32 20.13
CA GLY A 90 -7.69 11.99 20.06
C GLY A 90 -7.87 12.83 18.79
N LYS A 91 -7.23 12.44 17.68
CA LYS A 91 -7.24 13.14 16.39
C LYS A 91 -7.62 12.16 15.28
N PRO A 92 -8.54 12.52 14.38
CA PRO A 92 -8.84 11.69 13.23
C PRO A 92 -7.65 11.66 12.27
N GLN A 93 -7.49 10.56 11.53
CA GLN A 93 -6.39 10.38 10.56
C GLN A 93 -6.24 11.59 9.62
N GLN A 94 -7.35 12.13 9.14
CA GLN A 94 -7.40 13.25 8.18
C GLN A 94 -6.76 14.54 8.71
N GLU A 95 -6.70 14.74 10.03
CA GLU A 95 -6.03 15.88 10.66
C GLU A 95 -4.52 15.65 10.87
N MET A 96 -4.06 14.41 10.73
CA MET A 96 -2.67 14.01 10.94
C MET A 96 -1.91 13.86 9.63
N ILE A 97 -2.55 13.40 8.55
CA ILE A 97 -1.89 13.20 7.25
C ILE A 97 -1.22 14.49 6.75
N GLY A 98 0.03 14.37 6.30
CA GLY A 98 0.85 15.46 5.78
C GLY A 98 1.52 16.33 6.86
N ARG A 99 1.21 16.13 8.13
CA ARG A 99 1.86 16.81 9.26
C ARG A 99 3.06 16.02 9.75
N TYR A 100 4.00 16.71 10.40
CA TYR A 100 5.10 16.04 11.07
C TYR A 100 4.62 15.33 12.32
N CYS A 101 5.18 14.15 12.60
CA CYS A 101 4.80 13.38 13.78
C CYS A 101 5.07 14.12 15.10
N TRP A 102 6.09 14.97 15.18
CA TRP A 102 6.41 15.70 16.41
C TRP A 102 5.37 16.78 16.74
N GLU A 103 4.64 17.29 15.75
CA GLU A 103 3.47 18.15 15.97
C GLU A 103 2.32 17.39 16.65
N ILE A 104 2.21 16.09 16.39
CA ILE A 104 1.14 15.23 16.92
C ILE A 104 1.54 14.64 18.28
N VAL A 105 2.76 14.11 18.38
CA VAL A 105 3.24 13.40 19.58
C VAL A 105 3.69 14.36 20.67
N HIS A 106 4.38 15.43 20.30
CA HIS A 106 5.04 16.33 21.25
C HIS A 106 4.44 17.74 21.25
N GLY A 107 3.60 18.08 20.27
CA GLY A 107 3.05 19.43 20.12
C GLY A 107 4.13 20.47 19.82
N THR A 108 5.25 20.06 19.23
CA THR A 108 6.37 20.93 18.87
C THR A 108 6.36 21.24 17.37
N ASP A 109 6.96 22.36 16.98
CA ASP A 109 7.13 22.69 15.56
C ASP A 109 8.38 22.02 14.94
N GLU A 110 9.30 21.57 15.80
CA GLU A 110 10.57 20.94 15.42
C GLU A 110 10.75 19.58 16.13
N PRO A 111 11.63 18.70 15.60
CA PRO A 111 11.98 17.45 16.27
C PRO A 111 12.51 17.66 17.68
N ILE A 112 12.13 16.78 18.61
CA ILE A 112 12.65 16.81 19.98
C ILE A 112 14.16 16.53 20.03
N PRO A 113 14.89 17.00 21.07
CA PRO A 113 16.29 16.64 21.27
C PRO A 113 16.49 15.12 21.30
N GLY A 114 17.37 14.62 20.43
CA GLY A 114 17.58 13.18 20.28
C GLY A 114 16.41 12.45 19.64
N CYS A 115 15.58 13.10 18.82
CA CYS A 115 14.46 12.45 18.13
C CYS A 115 14.88 11.12 17.48
N PRO A 116 14.21 9.98 17.81
CA PRO A 116 14.57 8.68 17.26
C PRO A 116 14.39 8.60 15.74
N ILE A 117 13.52 9.44 15.17
CA ILE A 117 13.30 9.51 13.72
C ILE A 117 14.51 10.05 12.98
N LEU A 118 15.09 11.14 13.49
CA LEU A 118 16.30 11.71 12.89
C LEU A 118 17.48 10.76 13.01
N ARG A 119 17.58 10.02 14.13
CA ARG A 119 18.60 9.00 14.29
C ARG A 119 18.38 7.83 13.33
N ALA A 120 17.13 7.37 13.14
CA ALA A 120 16.82 6.25 12.25
C ALA A 120 17.14 6.59 10.79
N LYS A 121 16.89 7.85 10.38
CA LYS A 121 17.30 8.37 9.07
C LYS A 121 18.82 8.37 8.87
N GLN A 122 19.59 8.57 9.93
CA GLN A 122 21.06 8.57 9.87
C GLN A 122 21.64 7.16 9.95
N SER A 123 21.11 6.31 10.83
CA SER A 123 21.62 4.96 11.07
C SER A 123 21.12 3.94 10.06
N LEU A 124 20.01 4.24 9.37
CA LEU A 124 19.27 3.30 8.51
C LEU A 124 18.90 2.00 9.23
N GLY A 125 18.84 2.05 10.56
CA GLY A 125 18.46 0.95 11.43
C GLY A 125 17.40 1.38 12.44
N ARG A 126 16.87 0.39 13.16
CA ARG A 126 15.88 0.61 14.22
C ARG A 126 16.46 1.51 15.32
N GLU A 127 15.70 2.53 15.69
CA GLU A 127 15.99 3.41 16.81
C GLU A 127 14.88 3.39 17.84
N ARG A 128 15.24 3.63 19.11
CA ARG A 128 14.28 3.64 20.22
C ARG A 128 14.53 4.80 21.18
N MET A 129 13.48 5.24 21.85
CA MET A 129 13.57 6.24 22.90
C MET A 129 12.42 6.05 23.89
N GLU A 130 12.74 5.97 25.19
CA GLU A 130 11.73 6.08 26.23
C GLU A 130 11.47 7.55 26.53
N LEU A 131 10.21 7.96 26.47
CA LEU A 131 9.81 9.35 26.73
C LEU A 131 8.38 9.42 27.30
N PRO A 132 8.06 10.49 28.05
CA PRO A 132 6.68 10.74 28.47
C PRO A 132 5.85 11.33 27.33
N ILE A 133 4.65 10.80 27.13
CA ILE A 133 3.61 11.37 26.26
C ILE A 133 2.39 11.62 27.13
N GLY A 134 2.14 12.89 27.43
CA GLY A 134 1.22 13.28 28.50
C GLY A 134 1.71 12.73 29.85
N ASP A 135 0.83 12.05 30.58
CA ASP A 135 1.10 11.56 31.94
C ASP A 135 1.64 10.12 32.00
N ARG A 136 2.01 9.53 30.85
CA ARG A 136 2.44 8.12 30.76
C ARG A 136 3.76 8.00 30.01
N TRP A 137 4.56 7.02 30.40
CA TRP A 137 5.83 6.68 29.74
C TRP A 137 5.61 5.64 28.65
N PHE A 138 6.26 5.84 27.50
CA PHE A 138 6.21 4.95 26.35
C PHE A 138 7.61 4.68 25.82
N GLU A 139 7.82 3.49 25.27
CA GLU A 139 8.96 3.22 24.40
C GLU A 139 8.53 3.54 22.97
N VAL A 140 9.09 4.62 22.42
CA VAL A 140 8.92 4.98 21.02
C VAL A 140 9.94 4.20 20.19
N THR A 141 9.47 3.43 19.21
CA THR A 141 10.31 2.71 18.25
C THR A 141 10.13 3.28 16.86
N VAL A 142 11.24 3.46 16.14
CA VAL A 142 11.24 3.90 14.75
C VAL A 142 12.02 2.90 13.90
N ASP A 143 11.36 2.34 12.91
CA ASP A 143 11.94 1.43 11.92
C ASP A 143 12.03 2.14 10.56
N PRO A 144 13.23 2.37 10.00
CA PRO A 144 13.36 3.02 8.71
C PRO A 144 12.85 2.11 7.59
N ILE A 145 12.13 2.72 6.64
CA ILE A 145 11.74 2.11 5.38
C ILE A 145 12.80 2.50 4.36
N LEU A 146 13.38 1.51 3.70
CA LEU A 146 14.41 1.72 2.67
C LEU A 146 13.82 1.46 1.28
N ASP A 147 14.27 2.23 0.29
CA ASP A 147 13.97 1.98 -1.11
C ASP A 147 14.80 0.81 -1.69
N GLY A 148 14.63 0.54 -2.98
CA GLY A 148 15.36 -0.52 -3.68
C GLY A 148 16.88 -0.32 -3.77
N GLU A 149 17.38 0.90 -3.51
CA GLU A 149 18.81 1.22 -3.48
C GLU A 149 19.37 1.23 -2.04
N GLY A 150 18.53 1.01 -1.03
CA GLY A 150 18.90 1.05 0.37
C GLY A 150 18.92 2.45 0.97
N SER A 151 18.38 3.45 0.27
CA SER A 151 18.26 4.82 0.78
C SER A 151 17.01 4.99 1.64
N TYR A 152 17.05 5.94 2.57
CA TYR A 152 15.90 6.25 3.44
C TYR A 152 14.72 6.75 2.61
N ALA A 153 13.60 6.04 2.67
CA ALA A 153 12.35 6.36 1.98
C ALA A 153 11.20 6.73 2.94
N GLY A 154 11.46 6.70 4.25
CA GLY A 154 10.47 6.96 5.28
C GLY A 154 10.69 6.10 6.52
N ALA A 155 9.69 6.00 7.38
CA ALA A 155 9.77 5.16 8.57
C ALA A 155 8.41 4.69 9.07
N VAL A 156 8.41 3.58 9.79
CA VAL A 156 7.33 3.17 10.68
C VAL A 156 7.63 3.71 12.07
N HIS A 157 6.73 4.52 12.62
CA HIS A 157 6.83 5.12 13.95
C HIS A 157 5.78 4.50 14.86
N ILE A 158 6.23 3.87 15.94
CA ILE A 158 5.41 3.11 16.88
C ILE A 158 5.54 3.75 18.27
N VAL A 159 4.40 3.97 18.91
CA VAL A 159 4.25 4.49 20.28
C VAL A 159 3.44 3.52 21.12
#